data_AF-A0AAV8HPT4-F1
#
_entry.id   AF-A0AAV8HPT4-F1
#
_cell.length_a   1.000
_cell.length_b   1.000
_cell.length_c   1.000
_cell.angle_alpha   90.00
_cell.angle_beta   90.00
_cell.angle_gamma   90.00
#
_symmetry.space_group_name_H-M   'P 1'
#
loop_
_entity.id
_entity.type
_entity.pdbx_description
1 polymer ?
#
loop_
_entity_poly.entity_id
_entity_poly.type
_entity_poly.pdbx_seq_one_letter_code
_entity_poly.pdbx_strand_id
1 'polypeptide(L)'
;MGTLNMLGLAKRIGARFLLTSTSEVYGDPLEHPQKETYWGHVNPIGERSCYDEGKRTAETLTMDYHRGAGVEVRIARIFNTYGPRMCLDDGRVVSNFVAQVDGLVALMEGEHIGPFNLGNPGEFTMLELAEVVKETIDPSARIEFKPNTPDDPHMRKPDITKAKQLLHWEPKVSLRQGLPRMVSDFQKRILDEK
;
A
#
# COMPACT_ATOMS: atom_id res chain seq x y z
N MET A 1 -11.17 -15.04 -7.75
CA MET A 1 -11.33 -16.37 -7.10
C MET A 1 -10.82 -16.41 -5.66
N GLY A 2 -9.58 -15.97 -5.36
CA GLY A 2 -9.04 -16.03 -3.98
C GLY A 2 -9.89 -15.30 -2.92
N THR A 3 -10.29 -14.05 -3.17
CA THR A 3 -11.12 -13.26 -2.24
C THR A 3 -12.46 -13.94 -1.93
N LEU A 4 -13.13 -14.50 -2.94
CA LEU A 4 -14.40 -15.22 -2.77
C LEU A 4 -14.25 -16.42 -1.83
N ASN A 5 -13.18 -17.20 -1.98
CA ASN A 5 -12.95 -18.38 -1.14
C ASN A 5 -12.72 -17.98 0.31
N MET A 6 -11.95 -16.92 0.56
CA MET A 6 -11.67 -16.44 1.93
C MET A 6 -12.90 -15.80 2.58
N LEU A 7 -13.69 -15.04 1.83
CA LEU A 7 -14.97 -14.51 2.31
C LEU A 7 -15.98 -15.64 2.59
N GLY A 8 -16.02 -16.66 1.74
CA GLY A 8 -16.83 -17.86 1.95
C GLY A 8 -16.41 -18.63 3.20
N LEU A 9 -15.11 -18.75 3.47
CA LEU A 9 -14.59 -19.33 4.70
C LEU A 9 -14.98 -18.47 5.92
N ALA A 10 -14.72 -17.16 5.86
CA ALA A 10 -15.04 -16.21 6.92
C ALA A 10 -16.52 -16.27 7.31
N LYS A 11 -17.41 -16.32 6.31
CA LYS A 11 -18.85 -16.55 6.51
C LYS A 11 -19.14 -17.86 7.23
N ARG A 12 -18.51 -18.97 6.84
CA ARG A 12 -18.79 -20.30 7.41
C ARG A 12 -18.36 -20.43 8.86
N ILE A 13 -17.27 -19.78 9.26
CA ILE A 13 -16.70 -19.89 10.61
C ILE A 13 -16.98 -18.67 11.51
N GLY A 14 -17.67 -17.65 10.98
CA GLY A 14 -17.94 -16.40 11.70
C GLY A 14 -16.69 -15.56 11.96
N ALA A 15 -15.68 -15.64 11.09
CA ALA A 15 -14.44 -14.87 11.25
C ALA A 15 -14.56 -13.46 10.65
N ARG A 16 -13.87 -12.51 11.28
CA ARG A 16 -13.62 -11.18 10.72
C ARG A 16 -12.60 -11.28 9.58
N PHE A 17 -12.85 -10.57 8.49
CA PHE A 17 -12.03 -10.58 7.29
C PHE A 17 -11.45 -9.19 7.00
N LEU A 18 -10.13 -9.08 6.86
CA LEU A 18 -9.48 -7.85 6.40
C LEU A 18 -8.93 -8.04 4.99
N LEU A 19 -9.38 -7.19 4.07
CA LEU A 19 -8.85 -7.09 2.72
C LEU A 19 -7.69 -6.09 2.69
N THR A 20 -6.52 -6.55 2.23
CA THR A 20 -5.40 -5.69 1.83
C THR A 20 -5.61 -5.21 0.40
N SER A 21 -6.24 -4.05 0.26
CA SER A 21 -6.38 -3.31 -0.99
C SER A 21 -5.15 -2.43 -1.25
N THR A 22 -5.24 -1.47 -2.16
CA THR A 22 -4.10 -0.70 -2.66
C THR A 22 -4.53 0.70 -3.10
N SER A 23 -3.61 1.67 -3.11
CA SER A 23 -3.85 2.97 -3.75
C SER A 23 -4.06 2.90 -5.26
N GLU A 24 -3.69 1.79 -5.93
CA GLU A 24 -3.97 1.61 -7.38
C GLU A 24 -5.48 1.62 -7.68
N VAL A 25 -6.36 1.36 -6.70
CA VAL A 25 -7.81 1.47 -6.92
C VAL A 25 -8.25 2.88 -7.28
N TYR A 26 -7.41 3.89 -6.99
CA TYR A 26 -7.61 5.28 -7.40
C TYR A 26 -7.10 5.59 -8.82
N GLY A 27 -6.27 4.71 -9.41
CA GLY A 27 -5.73 4.85 -10.75
C GLY A 27 -4.78 6.03 -10.93
N ASP A 28 -5.05 6.83 -11.97
CA ASP A 28 -4.42 8.13 -12.24
C ASP A 28 -5.34 9.26 -11.74
N PRO A 29 -5.19 9.68 -10.47
CA PRO A 29 -6.21 10.43 -9.76
C PRO A 29 -6.31 11.87 -10.26
N LEU A 30 -7.56 12.33 -10.40
CA LEU A 30 -7.89 13.73 -10.69
C LEU A 30 -8.07 14.59 -9.42
N GLU A 31 -7.97 13.96 -8.25
CA GLU A 31 -8.09 14.59 -6.93
C GLU A 31 -6.80 14.42 -6.12
N HIS A 32 -6.42 15.45 -5.36
CA HIS A 32 -5.22 15.43 -4.53
C HIS A 32 -5.43 16.23 -3.23
N PRO A 33 -5.22 15.65 -2.02
CA PRO A 33 -4.90 14.23 -1.76
C PRO A 33 -6.08 13.29 -2.04
N GLN A 34 -5.80 11.99 -2.18
CA GLN A 34 -6.85 10.98 -2.41
C GLN A 34 -7.52 10.57 -1.10
N LYS A 35 -8.82 10.86 -1.00
CA LYS A 35 -9.70 10.43 0.10
C LYS A 35 -10.39 9.11 -0.23
N GLU A 36 -10.84 8.37 0.78
CA GLU A 36 -11.54 7.09 0.57
C GLU A 36 -12.84 7.20 -0.21
N THR A 37 -13.43 8.40 -0.25
CA THR A 37 -14.64 8.73 -1.02
C THR A 37 -14.40 8.84 -2.52
N TYR A 38 -13.14 9.03 -2.95
CA TYR A 38 -12.81 9.15 -4.37
C TYR A 38 -12.97 7.80 -5.08
N TRP A 39 -13.64 7.80 -6.24
CA TRP A 39 -13.95 6.57 -6.98
C TRP A 39 -12.79 6.02 -7.80
N GLY A 40 -11.78 6.85 -8.07
CA GLY A 40 -10.66 6.51 -8.94
C GLY A 40 -10.91 6.80 -10.41
N HIS A 41 -9.82 6.94 -11.16
CA HIS A 41 -9.79 7.10 -12.60
C HIS A 41 -8.85 6.04 -13.17
N VAL A 42 -9.44 4.88 -13.53
CA VAL A 42 -8.73 3.64 -13.83
C VAL A 42 -9.10 3.18 -15.24
N ASN A 43 -8.11 2.72 -16.01
CA ASN A 43 -8.34 2.11 -17.32
C ASN A 43 -8.63 0.60 -17.16
N PRO A 44 -9.85 0.12 -17.46
CA PRO A 44 -10.23 -1.27 -17.20
C PRO A 44 -9.61 -2.29 -18.18
N ILE A 45 -8.96 -1.83 -19.26
CA ILE A 45 -8.39 -2.70 -20.30
C ILE A 45 -6.90 -2.43 -20.57
N GLY A 46 -6.26 -1.55 -19.79
CA GLY A 46 -4.82 -1.28 -19.88
C GLY A 46 -3.97 -2.43 -19.34
N GLU A 47 -2.65 -2.36 -19.52
CA GLU A 47 -1.72 -3.43 -19.10
C GLU A 47 -1.76 -3.70 -17.59
N ARG A 48 -2.03 -2.66 -16.79
CA ARG A 48 -2.16 -2.73 -15.33
C ARG A 48 -3.53 -3.20 -14.84
N SER A 49 -4.53 -3.30 -15.73
CA SER A 49 -5.94 -3.52 -15.33
C SER A 49 -6.15 -4.83 -14.58
N CYS A 50 -5.34 -5.86 -14.86
CA CYS A 50 -5.43 -7.14 -14.18
C CYS A 50 -5.24 -7.02 -12.66
N TYR A 51 -4.40 -6.09 -12.21
CA TYR A 51 -4.19 -5.80 -10.80
C TYR A 51 -5.22 -4.78 -10.28
N ASP A 52 -5.39 -3.67 -10.99
CA ASP A 52 -6.20 -2.54 -10.55
C ASP A 52 -7.69 -2.93 -10.42
N GLU A 53 -8.27 -3.49 -11.49
CA GLU A 53 -9.65 -3.98 -11.48
C GLU A 53 -9.81 -5.24 -10.62
N GLY A 54 -8.74 -6.05 -10.50
CA GLY A 54 -8.72 -7.18 -9.58
C GLY A 54 -8.93 -6.74 -8.13
N LYS A 55 -8.25 -5.68 -7.70
CA LYS A 55 -8.37 -5.11 -6.35
C LYS A 55 -9.68 -4.37 -6.15
N ARG A 56 -10.14 -3.60 -7.14
CA ARG A 56 -11.47 -2.95 -7.11
C ARG A 56 -12.61 -3.96 -6.97
N THR A 57 -12.56 -5.03 -7.77
CA THR A 57 -13.53 -6.14 -7.67
C THR A 57 -13.48 -6.82 -6.30
N ALA A 58 -12.29 -6.99 -5.73
CA ALA A 58 -12.15 -7.55 -4.38
C ALA A 58 -12.80 -6.69 -3.29
N GLU A 59 -12.70 -5.35 -3.39
CA GLU A 59 -13.41 -4.43 -2.47
C GLU A 59 -14.94 -4.58 -2.60
N THR A 60 -15.45 -4.63 -3.83
CA THR A 60 -16.88 -4.85 -4.10
C THR A 60 -17.39 -6.14 -3.45
N LEU A 61 -16.71 -7.25 -3.71
CA LEU A 61 -17.07 -8.55 -3.13
C LEU A 61 -17.04 -8.53 -1.60
N THR A 62 -16.04 -7.87 -1.01
CA THR A 62 -15.90 -7.74 0.45
C THR A 62 -17.10 -7.00 1.04
N MET A 63 -17.51 -5.89 0.42
CA MET A 63 -18.66 -5.13 0.87
C MET A 63 -20.01 -5.83 0.60
N ASP A 64 -20.10 -6.63 -0.46
CA ASP A 64 -21.29 -7.46 -0.73
C ASP A 64 -21.49 -8.55 0.31
N TYR A 65 -20.41 -9.22 0.73
CA TYR A 65 -20.49 -10.22 1.81
C TYR A 65 -20.88 -9.59 3.15
N HIS A 66 -20.44 -8.37 3.41
CA HIS A 66 -20.89 -7.62 4.57
C HIS A 66 -22.39 -7.31 4.50
N ARG A 67 -22.86 -6.70 3.40
CA ARG A 67 -24.28 -6.32 3.23
C ARG A 67 -25.23 -7.52 3.18
N GLY A 68 -24.85 -8.57 2.44
CA GLY A 68 -25.72 -9.69 2.13
C GLY A 68 -25.60 -10.88 3.08
N ALA A 69 -24.47 -11.02 3.79
CA ALA A 69 -24.22 -12.16 4.67
C ALA A 69 -23.75 -11.77 6.08
N GLY A 70 -23.69 -10.48 6.41
CA GLY A 70 -23.32 -10.00 7.75
C GLY A 70 -21.87 -10.29 8.13
N VAL A 71 -21.00 -10.61 7.17
CA VAL A 71 -19.58 -10.86 7.46
C VAL A 71 -18.95 -9.57 7.97
N GLU A 72 -18.21 -9.67 9.08
CA GLU A 72 -17.41 -8.54 9.56
C GLU A 72 -16.22 -8.33 8.64
N VAL A 73 -16.16 -7.17 7.98
CA VAL A 73 -15.11 -6.87 7.02
C VAL A 73 -14.37 -5.57 7.31
N ARG A 74 -13.09 -5.53 6.94
CA ARG A 74 -12.22 -4.35 6.97
C ARG A 74 -11.52 -4.22 5.62
N ILE A 75 -11.28 -3.00 5.15
CA ILE A 75 -10.57 -2.76 3.89
C ILE A 75 -9.45 -1.74 4.16
N ALA A 76 -8.21 -2.14 3.93
CA ALA A 76 -7.05 -1.26 4.00
C ALA A 76 -6.57 -0.92 2.58
N ARG A 77 -6.65 0.34 2.17
CA ARG A 77 -6.05 0.84 0.93
C ARG A 77 -4.63 1.28 1.22
N ILE A 78 -3.68 0.41 0.92
CA ILE A 78 -2.27 0.59 1.23
C ILE A 78 -1.60 1.44 0.14
N PHE A 79 -0.97 2.54 0.56
CA PHE A 79 -0.11 3.37 -0.29
C PHE A 79 1.35 2.89 -0.24
N ASN A 80 2.17 3.42 -1.15
CA ASN A 80 3.59 3.06 -1.28
C ASN A 80 4.31 2.96 0.08
N THR A 81 5.07 1.88 0.24
CA THR A 81 5.75 1.49 1.49
C THR A 81 7.15 0.97 1.16
N TYR A 82 8.13 1.26 2.03
CA TYR A 82 9.51 0.75 1.99
C TYR A 82 9.91 0.15 3.36
N GLY A 83 10.82 -0.82 3.40
CA GLY A 83 11.30 -1.40 4.67
C GLY A 83 12.11 -2.71 4.56
N PRO A 84 12.62 -3.27 5.67
CA PRO A 84 13.33 -4.56 5.70
C PRO A 84 12.50 -5.76 5.19
N ARG A 85 13.19 -6.79 4.67
CA ARG A 85 12.65 -8.04 4.08
C ARG A 85 11.99 -7.90 2.70
N MET A 86 12.27 -6.85 1.94
CA MET A 86 11.81 -6.80 0.54
C MET A 86 12.45 -7.92 -0.29
N CYS A 87 11.77 -8.37 -1.33
CA CYS A 87 12.35 -9.33 -2.27
C CYS A 87 13.55 -8.67 -2.98
N LEU A 88 14.66 -9.40 -3.12
CA LEU A 88 15.87 -8.88 -3.76
C LEU A 88 15.64 -8.56 -5.25
N ASP A 89 14.75 -9.33 -5.89
CA ASP A 89 14.40 -9.21 -7.31
C ASP A 89 13.10 -8.42 -7.55
N ASP A 90 12.57 -7.72 -6.53
CA ASP A 90 11.44 -6.83 -6.77
C ASP A 90 11.93 -5.61 -7.57
N GLY A 91 11.75 -5.65 -8.90
CA GLY A 91 12.04 -4.52 -9.79
C GLY A 91 11.17 -3.29 -9.51
N ARG A 92 10.24 -3.36 -8.55
CA ARG A 92 9.46 -2.23 -8.05
C ARG A 92 10.14 -1.67 -6.80
N VAL A 93 10.26 -0.36 -6.73
CA VAL A 93 10.76 0.41 -5.57
C VAL A 93 9.83 0.29 -4.33
N VAL A 94 8.81 -0.55 -4.40
CA VAL A 94 7.70 -0.57 -3.47
C VAL A 94 7.40 -2.02 -3.10
N SER A 95 7.84 -2.45 -1.91
CA SER A 95 6.89 -2.98 -0.93
C SER A 95 7.50 -3.39 0.43
N ASN A 96 6.68 -3.12 1.46
CA ASN A 96 6.51 -3.82 2.75
C ASN A 96 7.28 -3.34 3.99
N PHE A 97 6.73 -3.29 5.22
CA PHE A 97 5.37 -3.47 5.81
C PHE A 97 5.37 -2.87 7.23
N VAL A 98 6.56 -2.66 7.82
CA VAL A 98 6.76 -2.38 9.24
C VAL A 98 6.06 -1.10 9.71
N ALA A 99 6.04 -0.04 8.89
CA ALA A 99 5.42 1.22 9.30
C ALA A 99 3.89 1.15 9.34
N GLN A 100 3.26 0.21 8.63
CA GLN A 100 1.80 0.12 8.49
C GLN A 100 1.17 -1.04 9.27
N VAL A 101 1.97 -1.94 9.87
CA VAL A 101 1.45 -3.08 10.65
C VAL A 101 0.52 -2.61 11.76
N ASP A 102 0.93 -1.58 12.52
CA ASP A 102 0.11 -1.02 13.59
C ASP A 102 -1.25 -0.54 13.06
N GLY A 103 -1.30 0.01 11.86
CA GLY A 103 -2.53 0.49 11.24
C GLY A 103 -3.45 -0.65 10.80
N LEU A 104 -2.87 -1.75 10.30
CA LEU A 104 -3.62 -2.95 9.94
C LEU A 104 -4.18 -3.66 11.18
N VAL A 105 -3.40 -3.72 12.27
CA VAL A 105 -3.85 -4.29 13.55
C VAL A 105 -4.97 -3.42 14.14
N ALA A 106 -4.76 -2.11 14.23
CA ALA A 106 -5.78 -1.18 14.71
C ALA A 106 -7.09 -1.26 13.90
N LEU A 107 -6.98 -1.39 12.58
CA LEU A 107 -8.15 -1.58 11.72
C LEU A 107 -8.82 -2.94 11.94
N MET A 108 -8.04 -4.02 12.11
CA MET A 108 -8.57 -5.35 12.37
C MET A 108 -9.32 -5.41 13.71
N GLU A 109 -8.80 -4.76 14.75
CA GLU A 109 -9.39 -4.75 16.09
C GLU A 109 -10.59 -3.80 16.20
N GLY A 110 -10.56 -2.66 15.47
CA GLY A 110 -11.62 -1.66 15.49
C GLY A 110 -12.95 -2.13 14.90
N GLU A 111 -14.02 -1.37 15.14
CA GLU A 111 -15.40 -1.69 14.71
C GLU A 111 -15.77 -1.14 13.32
N HIS A 112 -14.94 -0.25 12.78
CA HIS A 112 -15.27 0.49 11.56
C HIS A 112 -15.28 -0.40 10.32
N ILE A 113 -16.34 -0.27 9.52
CA ILE A 113 -16.49 -0.98 8.25
C ILE A 113 -16.07 -0.08 7.09
N GLY A 114 -15.54 -0.69 6.04
CA GLY A 114 -15.19 -0.03 4.79
C GLY A 114 -13.71 0.36 4.67
N PRO A 115 -13.36 1.15 3.64
CA PRO A 115 -11.98 1.44 3.29
C PRO A 115 -11.35 2.46 4.24
N PHE A 116 -10.06 2.26 4.52
CA PHE A 116 -9.16 3.19 5.20
C PHE A 116 -7.88 3.33 4.39
N ASN A 117 -7.45 4.57 4.16
CA ASN A 117 -6.14 4.84 3.59
C ASN A 117 -5.07 4.63 4.66
N LEU A 118 -4.11 3.76 4.37
CA LEU A 118 -2.91 3.55 5.19
C LEU A 118 -1.69 3.90 4.35
N GLY A 119 -0.93 4.89 4.80
CA GLY A 119 0.19 5.42 4.03
C GLY A 119 0.87 6.60 4.70
N ASN A 120 2.02 7.00 4.17
CA ASN A 120 2.72 8.21 4.60
C ASN A 120 2.22 9.42 3.79
N PRO A 121 1.63 10.45 4.43
CA PRO A 121 1.23 11.67 3.74
C PRO A 121 2.41 12.59 3.43
N GLY A 122 3.59 12.31 4.01
CA GLY A 122 4.83 12.99 3.68
C GLY A 122 5.23 12.64 2.25
N GLU A 123 5.01 13.59 1.34
CA GLU A 123 5.45 13.48 -0.04
C GLU A 123 6.97 13.61 -0.13
N PHE A 124 7.55 12.82 -1.01
CA PHE A 124 8.90 12.99 -1.48
C PHE A 124 8.91 12.67 -2.98
N THR A 125 9.74 13.39 -3.71
CA THR A 125 9.97 13.17 -5.13
C THR A 125 10.84 11.93 -5.33
N MET A 126 10.80 11.35 -6.54
CA MET A 126 11.73 10.27 -6.91
C MET A 126 13.20 10.72 -6.84
N LEU A 127 13.45 12.02 -7.05
CA LEU A 127 14.78 12.61 -6.88
C LEU A 127 15.21 12.59 -5.42
N GLU A 128 14.37 13.06 -4.49
CA GLU A 128 14.66 13.00 -3.05
C GLU A 128 14.88 11.56 -2.58
N LEU A 129 14.09 10.60 -3.07
CA LEU A 129 14.32 9.19 -2.78
C LEU A 129 15.69 8.73 -3.28
N ALA A 130 16.03 9.03 -4.54
CA ALA A 130 17.30 8.65 -5.14
C ALA A 130 18.50 9.29 -4.41
N GLU A 131 18.36 10.53 -3.96
CA GLU A 131 19.36 11.23 -3.14
C GLU A 131 19.54 10.56 -1.79
N VAL A 132 18.46 10.23 -1.06
CA VAL A 132 18.56 9.54 0.23
C VAL A 132 19.17 8.13 0.07
N VAL A 133 18.83 7.41 -1.00
CA VAL A 133 19.46 6.11 -1.34
C VAL A 133 20.94 6.27 -1.60
N LYS A 134 21.33 7.25 -2.43
CA LYS A 134 22.72 7.57 -2.71
C LYS A 134 23.50 7.90 -1.44
N GLU A 135 22.96 8.79 -0.58
CA GLU A 135 23.57 9.13 0.71
C GLU A 135 23.74 7.93 1.63
N THR A 136 22.78 6.99 1.61
CA THR A 136 22.75 5.85 2.55
C THR A 136 23.61 4.67 2.09
N ILE A 137 23.70 4.41 0.77
CA ILE A 137 24.35 3.22 0.22
C ILE A 137 25.74 3.53 -0.34
N ASP A 138 25.82 4.49 -1.27
CA ASP A 138 27.05 4.84 -1.96
C ASP A 138 26.99 6.31 -2.43
N PRO A 139 27.62 7.23 -1.68
CA PRO A 139 27.67 8.65 -2.05
C PRO A 139 28.35 8.94 -3.39
N SER A 140 29.06 7.97 -3.99
CA SER A 140 29.69 8.11 -5.30
C SER A 140 28.78 7.72 -6.47
N ALA A 141 27.64 7.07 -6.22
CA ALA A 141 26.71 6.63 -7.25
C ALA A 141 26.15 7.79 -8.10
N ARG A 142 25.92 7.56 -9.40
CA ARG A 142 25.37 8.57 -10.32
C ARG A 142 23.86 8.36 -10.49
N ILE A 143 23.10 9.45 -10.35
CA ILE A 143 21.67 9.45 -10.66
C ILE A 143 21.50 9.69 -12.17
N GLU A 144 20.75 8.82 -12.83
CA GLU A 144 20.40 8.92 -14.26
C GLU A 144 18.88 9.09 -14.39
N PHE A 145 18.45 9.99 -15.26
CA PHE A 145 17.04 10.26 -15.53
C PHE A 145 16.58 9.48 -16.75
N LYS A 146 15.51 8.70 -16.59
CA LYS A 146 14.86 7.96 -17.68
C LYS A 146 13.45 8.50 -17.90
N PRO A 147 12.91 8.42 -19.14
CA PRO A 147 11.51 8.77 -19.40
C PRO A 147 10.56 7.94 -18.53
N ASN A 148 9.46 8.56 -18.09
CA ASN A 148 8.45 7.84 -17.31
C ASN A 148 7.75 6.79 -18.18
N THR A 149 7.34 5.68 -17.59
CA THR A 149 6.47 4.71 -18.27
C THR A 149 5.07 5.31 -18.48
N PRO A 150 4.39 5.02 -19.61
CA PRO A 150 3.10 5.64 -19.94
C PRO A 150 2.01 5.44 -18.89
N ASP A 151 2.05 4.31 -18.19
CA ASP A 151 1.03 3.89 -17.23
C ASP A 151 1.45 4.14 -15.76
N ASP A 152 2.50 4.94 -15.51
CA ASP A 152 2.92 5.26 -14.15
C ASP A 152 2.23 6.54 -13.63
N PRO A 153 1.41 6.44 -12.59
CA PRO A 153 0.60 7.55 -12.11
C PRO A 153 1.47 8.67 -11.55
N HIS A 154 1.13 9.89 -11.92
CA HIS A 154 1.98 11.04 -11.69
C HIS A 154 1.99 11.53 -10.25
N MET A 155 0.89 11.36 -9.50
CA MET A 155 0.75 11.90 -8.15
C MET A 155 -0.08 10.98 -7.26
N ARG A 156 0.47 10.60 -6.09
CA ARG A 156 -0.25 9.85 -5.07
C ARG A 156 0.08 10.37 -3.69
N LYS A 157 -0.95 10.82 -2.98
CA LYS A 157 -0.88 11.29 -1.61
C LYS A 157 -2.10 10.81 -0.84
N PRO A 158 -1.91 9.94 0.17
CA PRO A 158 -3.03 9.48 0.98
C PRO A 158 -3.54 10.63 1.86
N ASP A 159 -4.84 10.88 1.82
CA ASP A 159 -5.51 11.52 2.97
C ASP A 159 -5.71 10.45 4.04
N ILE A 160 -4.98 10.57 5.16
CA ILE A 160 -5.08 9.65 6.31
C ILE A 160 -5.90 10.22 7.47
N THR A 161 -6.67 11.29 7.25
CA THR A 161 -7.49 11.94 8.29
C THR A 161 -8.41 10.94 8.98
N LYS A 162 -9.04 10.05 8.19
CA LYS A 162 -9.91 8.99 8.69
C LYS A 162 -9.17 8.00 9.61
N ALA A 163 -7.97 7.56 9.21
CA ALA A 163 -7.15 6.67 10.02
C ALA A 163 -6.67 7.33 11.32
N LYS A 164 -6.30 8.62 11.28
CA LYS A 164 -5.92 9.38 12.49
C LYS A 164 -7.08 9.52 13.47
N GLN A 165 -8.26 9.84 12.97
CA GLN A 165 -9.43 10.13 13.82
C GLN A 165 -10.03 8.86 14.42
N LEU A 166 -10.12 7.79 13.64
CA LEU A 166 -10.89 6.59 14.01
C LEU A 166 -10.01 5.42 14.47
N LEU A 167 -8.77 5.32 13.98
CA LEU A 167 -7.82 4.27 14.38
C LEU A 167 -6.73 4.79 15.30
N HIS A 168 -6.69 6.10 15.56
CA HIS A 168 -5.59 6.76 16.28
C HIS A 168 -4.22 6.40 15.71
N TRP A 169 -4.16 6.18 14.40
CA TRP A 169 -2.97 5.70 13.70
C TRP A 169 -2.41 6.76 12.76
N GLU A 170 -1.09 6.91 12.79
CA GLU A 170 -0.30 7.62 11.81
C GLU A 170 1.11 6.99 11.71
N PRO A 171 1.79 7.11 10.55
CA PRO A 171 3.12 6.55 10.38
C PRO A 171 4.16 7.32 11.22
N LYS A 172 4.95 6.57 11.99
CA LYS A 172 5.95 7.13 12.93
C LYS A 172 7.38 7.14 12.37
N VAL A 173 7.62 6.45 11.26
CA VAL A 173 8.96 6.27 10.68
C VAL A 173 9.07 7.07 9.40
N SER A 174 10.01 8.00 9.34
CA SER A 174 10.32 8.78 8.14
C SER A 174 11.22 8.02 7.16
N LEU A 175 11.34 8.52 5.92
CA LEU A 175 12.20 7.90 4.89
C LEU A 175 13.65 7.79 5.34
N ARG A 176 14.19 8.89 5.88
CA ARG A 176 15.57 8.93 6.40
C ARG A 176 15.79 8.00 7.59
N GLN A 177 14.75 7.65 8.34
CA GLN A 177 14.84 6.70 9.46
C GLN A 177 14.67 5.24 9.01
N GLY A 178 13.77 4.99 8.05
CA GLY A 178 13.41 3.66 7.60
C GLY A 178 14.38 3.08 6.57
N LEU A 179 14.90 3.91 5.66
CA LEU A 179 15.79 3.45 4.59
C LEU A 179 17.09 2.80 5.10
N PRO A 180 17.81 3.35 6.09
CA PRO A 180 19.02 2.70 6.61
C PRO A 180 18.74 1.31 7.20
N ARG A 181 17.56 1.10 7.80
CA ARG A 181 17.15 -0.20 8.33
C ARG A 181 16.95 -1.22 7.21
N MET A 182 16.35 -0.78 6.10
CA MET A 182 16.20 -1.60 4.90
C MET A 182 17.56 -1.95 4.30
N VAL A 183 18.46 -0.96 4.12
CA VAL A 183 19.80 -1.18 3.58
C VAL A 183 20.58 -2.20 4.41
N SER A 184 20.52 -2.10 5.74
CA SER A 184 21.19 -3.05 6.63
C SER A 184 20.65 -4.48 6.47
N ASP A 185 19.35 -4.66 6.28
CA ASP A 185 18.73 -5.97 6.03
C ASP A 185 19.16 -6.56 4.67
N PHE A 186 19.15 -5.73 3.62
CA PHE A 186 19.62 -6.13 2.29
C PHE A 186 21.09 -6.55 2.31
N GLN A 187 21.95 -5.76 2.96
CA GLN A 187 23.37 -6.10 3.09
C GLN A 187 23.57 -7.43 3.79
N LYS A 188 22.88 -7.69 4.90
CA LYS A 188 22.96 -8.97 5.61
C LYS A 188 22.54 -10.13 4.71
N ARG A 189 21.38 -10.03 4.06
CA ARG A 189 20.85 -11.12 3.23
C ARG A 189 21.71 -11.43 2.01
N ILE A 190 22.26 -10.40 1.35
CA ILE A 190 23.17 -10.59 0.21
C ILE A 190 24.51 -11.20 0.66
N LEU A 191 25.01 -10.83 1.84
CA LEU A 191 26.28 -11.32 2.37
C LEU A 191 26.17 -12.72 2.99
N ASP A 192 25.03 -13.04 3.60
CA ASP A 192 24.74 -14.35 4.23
C ASP A 192 24.34 -15.43 3.20
N GLU A 193 24.04 -15.06 1.96
CA GLU A 193 23.80 -15.98 0.83
C GLU A 193 25.10 -16.49 0.14
N LYS A 194 26.28 -16.19 0.70
CA LYS A 194 27.58 -16.76 0.30
C LYS A 194 28.05 -17.85 1.25
#